data_AF-A0A7M1T436-F1
#
_entry.id   AF-A0A7M1T436-F1
#
_cell.length_a   1.000
_cell.length_b   1.000
_cell.length_c   1.000
_cell.angle_alpha   90.00
_cell.angle_beta   90.00
_cell.angle_gamma   90.00
#
_symmetry.space_group_name_H-M   'P 1'
#
loop_
_entity.id
_entity.type
_entity.pdbx_description
1 polymer ?
#
loop_
_entity_poly.entity_id
_entity_poly.type
_entity_poly.pdbx_seq_one_letter_code
_entity_poly.pdbx_strand_id
1 'polypeptide(L)'
;MDDNYFGNVPEKPTLPYYIGIAVLLVAAFLSVNTDLALFSERKDVEIQDWYFWLIFSIDLAIFACVISMLFQRKIGVIAMPVLVVLHFMLHRFYLSTFLYFDVQLLFVYFAVGLFMVIPRWKFFR
;
A
#
# COMPACT_ATOMS: atom_id res chain seq x y z
N MET A 1 5.28 26.29 -15.19
CA MET A 1 4.66 26.92 -14.01
C MET A 1 5.42 26.39 -12.81
N ASP A 2 6.42 27.15 -12.36
CA ASP A 2 7.16 26.90 -11.12
C ASP A 2 6.30 27.34 -9.94
N ASP A 3 5.16 26.67 -9.76
CA ASP A 3 4.26 27.01 -8.69
C ASP A 3 4.77 26.33 -7.41
N ASN A 4 5.57 27.05 -6.65
CA ASN A 4 6.08 26.63 -5.35
C ASN A 4 4.96 26.68 -4.27
N TYR A 5 3.86 25.94 -4.48
CA TYR A 5 2.78 25.79 -3.50
C TYR A 5 3.25 25.23 -2.15
N PHE A 6 4.36 24.48 -2.15
CA PHE A 6 4.93 23.81 -0.97
C PHE A 6 6.28 24.41 -0.54
N GLY A 7 6.65 25.57 -1.06
CA GLY A 7 7.94 26.21 -0.77
C GLY A 7 9.17 25.43 -1.26
N ASN A 8 10.31 25.64 -0.60
CA ASN A 8 11.58 25.00 -0.94
C ASN A 8 11.63 23.55 -0.45
N VAL A 9 11.02 22.64 -1.21
CA VAL A 9 11.11 21.20 -0.94
C VAL A 9 12.49 20.67 -1.36
N PRO A 10 13.29 20.08 -0.46
CA PRO A 10 14.62 19.57 -0.79
C PRO A 10 14.54 18.39 -1.75
N GLU A 11 15.44 18.33 -2.73
CA GLU A 11 15.50 17.24 -3.72
C GLU A 11 15.70 15.87 -3.07
N LYS A 12 16.56 15.79 -2.06
CA LYS A 12 16.79 14.56 -1.29
C LYS A 12 15.66 14.31 -0.30
N PRO A 13 15.20 13.06 -0.13
CA PRO A 13 14.20 12.73 0.86
C PRO A 13 14.66 13.10 2.28
N THR A 14 13.76 13.70 3.05
CA THR A 14 14.00 14.10 4.43
C THR A 14 13.55 13.01 5.39
N LEU A 15 13.94 13.11 6.66
CA LEU A 15 13.51 12.17 7.70
C LEU A 15 11.98 11.96 7.75
N PRO A 16 11.12 13.02 7.70
CA PRO A 16 9.67 12.84 7.66
C PRO A 16 9.17 11.99 6.49
N TYR A 17 9.82 12.08 5.32
CA TYR A 17 9.48 11.25 4.17
C TYR A 17 9.72 9.76 4.49
N TYR A 18 10.90 9.42 5.01
CA TYR A 18 11.22 8.04 5.36
C TYR A 18 10.32 7.50 6.48
N ILE A 19 9.95 8.34 7.46
CA ILE A 19 8.97 7.98 8.49
C ILE A 19 7.62 7.69 7.85
N GLY A 20 7.15 8.52 6.92
CA GLY A 20 5.89 8.29 6.20
C GLY A 20 5.90 6.97 5.42
N ILE A 21 7.00 6.66 4.72
CA ILE A 21 7.14 5.37 4.03
C ILE A 21 7.22 4.20 5.02
N ALA A 22 7.89 4.35 6.17
CA ALA A 22 7.95 3.32 7.20
C ALA A 22 6.56 3.05 7.81
N VAL A 23 5.76 4.08 8.07
CA VAL A 23 4.36 3.93 8.52
C VAL A 23 3.53 3.19 7.48
N LEU A 24 3.71 3.52 6.20
CA LEU A 24 3.04 2.82 5.09
C LEU A 24 3.45 1.34 5.01
N LEU A 25 4.73 1.05 5.23
CA LEU A 25 5.26 -0.31 5.26
C LEU A 25 4.68 -1.13 6.42
N VAL A 26 4.57 -0.52 7.60
CA VAL A 26 3.94 -1.16 8.77
C VAL A 26 2.46 -1.42 8.50
N ALA A 27 1.75 -0.47 7.90
CA ALA A 27 0.34 -0.67 7.52
C ALA A 27 0.17 -1.81 6.50
N ALA A 28 1.05 -1.88 5.49
CA ALA A 28 1.04 -2.98 4.52
C ALA A 28 1.30 -4.33 5.20
N PHE A 29 2.25 -4.39 6.14
CA PHE A 29 2.53 -5.59 6.92
C PHE A 29 1.34 -6.05 7.78
N LEU A 30 0.60 -5.11 8.39
CA LEU A 30 -0.61 -5.44 9.13
C LEU A 30 -1.71 -6.03 8.24
N SER A 31 -1.83 -5.54 6.99
CA SER A 31 -2.72 -6.12 5.98
C SER A 31 -2.37 -7.59 5.75
N VAL A 32 -1.12 -7.87 5.38
CA VAL A 32 -0.63 -9.24 5.10
C VAL A 32 -0.73 -10.15 6.33
N ASN A 33 -0.47 -9.63 7.52
CA ASN A 33 -0.63 -10.40 8.76
C ASN A 33 -2.09 -10.88 8.95
N THR A 34 -3.07 -10.08 8.51
CA THR A 34 -4.48 -10.47 8.53
C THR A 34 -4.75 -11.60 7.54
N ASP A 35 -4.17 -11.52 6.34
CA ASP A 35 -4.28 -12.57 5.32
C ASP A 35 -3.60 -13.87 5.76
N LEU A 36 -2.46 -13.78 6.45
CA LEU A 36 -1.79 -14.92 7.06
C LEU A 36 -2.62 -15.57 8.18
N ALA A 37 -3.29 -14.77 9.00
CA ALA A 37 -4.20 -15.29 10.02
C ALA A 37 -5.36 -16.04 9.36
N LEU A 38 -5.97 -15.47 8.33
CA LEU A 38 -7.03 -16.12 7.55
C LEU A 38 -6.54 -17.41 6.86
N PHE A 39 -5.32 -17.41 6.33
CA PHE A 39 -4.69 -18.60 5.76
C PHE A 39 -4.51 -19.71 6.81
N SER A 40 -4.20 -19.36 8.06
CA SER A 40 -4.05 -20.34 9.13
C SER A 40 -5.39 -21.03 9.45
N GLU A 41 -6.50 -20.31 9.34
CA GLU A 41 -7.86 -20.77 9.59
C GLU A 41 -8.54 -21.36 8.33
N ARG A 42 -7.85 -21.37 7.17
CA ARG A 42 -8.47 -21.72 5.87
C ARG A 42 -9.17 -23.08 5.83
N LYS A 43 -8.70 -24.05 6.61
CA LYS A 43 -9.26 -25.40 6.65
C LYS A 43 -10.60 -25.44 7.37
N ASP A 44 -10.79 -24.55 8.34
CA ASP A 44 -12.02 -24.46 9.12
C ASP A 44 -13.10 -23.66 8.36
N VAL A 45 -12.68 -22.80 7.43
CA VAL A 45 -13.56 -21.94 6.60
C VAL A 45 -13.70 -22.47 5.15
N GLU A 46 -13.16 -23.66 4.85
CA GLU A 46 -13.21 -24.32 3.53
C GLU A 46 -12.75 -23.44 2.35
N ILE A 47 -11.74 -22.57 2.57
CA ILE A 47 -11.20 -21.69 1.53
C ILE A 47 -10.18 -22.46 0.67
N GLN A 48 -10.30 -22.34 -0.66
CA GLN A 48 -9.39 -23.01 -1.60
C GLN A 48 -7.99 -22.38 -1.62
N ASP A 49 -6.93 -23.19 -1.65
CA ASP A 49 -5.55 -22.70 -1.55
C ASP A 49 -5.14 -21.75 -2.70
N TRP A 50 -5.70 -21.90 -3.91
CA TRP A 50 -5.40 -21.02 -5.06
C TRP A 50 -5.75 -19.55 -4.79
N TYR A 51 -6.75 -19.31 -3.95
CA TYR A 51 -7.16 -17.96 -3.54
C TYR A 51 -6.02 -17.24 -2.81
N PHE A 52 -5.33 -17.95 -1.90
CA PHE A 52 -4.23 -17.37 -1.16
C PHE A 52 -2.99 -17.13 -2.01
N TRP A 53 -2.74 -17.96 -3.04
CA TRP A 53 -1.70 -17.67 -4.03
C TRP A 53 -1.96 -16.35 -4.76
N LEU A 54 -3.22 -16.05 -5.09
CA LEU A 54 -3.62 -14.79 -5.70
C LEU A 54 -3.46 -13.62 -4.72
N ILE A 55 -4.00 -13.73 -3.50
CA ILE A 55 -3.92 -12.68 -2.48
C ILE A 55 -2.47 -12.35 -2.11
N PHE A 56 -1.64 -13.34 -1.77
CA PHE A 56 -0.25 -13.10 -1.43
C PHE A 56 0.59 -12.54 -2.59
N SER A 57 0.21 -12.82 -3.84
CA SER A 57 0.85 -12.18 -5.00
C SER A 57 0.57 -10.68 -5.07
N ILE A 58 -0.64 -10.25 -4.69
CA ILE A 58 -1.03 -8.85 -4.64
C ILE A 58 -0.35 -8.16 -3.46
N ASP A 59 -0.29 -8.81 -2.30
CA ASP A 59 0.48 -8.33 -1.16
C ASP A 59 1.94 -8.05 -1.50
N LEU A 60 2.59 -8.99 -2.20
CA LEU A 60 3.95 -8.82 -2.68
C LEU A 60 4.07 -7.60 -3.63
N ALA A 61 3.09 -7.41 -4.51
CA ALA A 61 3.05 -6.27 -5.41
C ALA A 61 2.84 -4.93 -4.67
N ILE A 62 2.02 -4.92 -3.61
CA ILE A 62 1.84 -3.76 -2.72
C ILE A 62 3.17 -3.44 -2.03
N PHE A 63 3.86 -4.42 -1.49
CA PHE A 63 5.21 -4.24 -0.90
C PHE A 63 6.21 -3.70 -1.93
N ALA A 64 6.21 -4.23 -3.15
CA ALA A 64 7.04 -3.74 -4.24
C ALA A 64 6.74 -2.27 -4.57
N CYS A 65 5.48 -1.85 -4.49
CA CYS A 65 5.10 -0.44 -4.65
C CYS A 65 5.72 0.43 -3.55
N VAL A 66 5.59 0.05 -2.28
CA VAL A 66 6.20 0.78 -1.14
C VAL A 66 7.72 0.87 -1.29
N ILE A 67 8.37 -0.23 -1.66
CA ILE A 67 9.82 -0.25 -1.92
C ILE A 67 10.18 0.70 -3.08
N SER A 68 9.41 0.70 -4.17
CA SER A 68 9.66 1.60 -5.29
C SER A 68 9.48 3.08 -4.92
N MET A 69 8.62 3.39 -3.94
CA MET A 69 8.49 4.74 -3.38
C MET A 69 9.74 5.15 -2.59
N LEU A 70 10.48 4.22 -1.95
CA LEU A 70 11.80 4.55 -1.37
C LEU A 70 12.78 5.08 -2.43
N PHE A 71 12.69 4.56 -3.65
CA PHE A 71 13.47 5.01 -4.80
C PHE A 71 12.80 6.14 -5.60
N GLN A 72 11.77 6.77 -5.04
CA GLN A 72 11.00 7.85 -5.66
C GLN A 72 10.48 7.48 -7.07
N ARG A 73 10.01 6.25 -7.27
CA ARG A 73 9.42 5.82 -8.55
C ARG A 73 7.92 6.10 -8.59
N LYS A 74 7.44 6.75 -9.66
CA LYS A 74 6.01 7.09 -9.81
C LYS A 74 5.12 5.85 -9.87
N ILE A 75 5.64 4.77 -10.45
CA ILE A 75 4.89 3.53 -10.65
C ILE A 75 4.33 2.98 -9.34
N GLY A 76 5.11 2.98 -8.24
CA GLY A 76 4.62 2.53 -6.94
C GLY A 76 3.51 3.40 -6.39
N VAL A 77 3.64 4.72 -6.54
CA VAL A 77 2.60 5.64 -6.09
C VAL A 77 1.30 5.36 -6.83
N ILE A 78 1.33 5.20 -8.15
CA ILE A 78 0.14 5.03 -8.97
C ILE A 78 -0.47 3.63 -8.83
N ALA A 79 0.37 2.60 -8.80
CA ALA A 79 -0.08 1.20 -8.76
C ALA A 79 -0.62 0.79 -7.39
N MET A 80 -0.08 1.32 -6.30
CA MET A 80 -0.47 0.92 -4.95
C MET A 80 -1.99 1.03 -4.66
N PRO A 81 -2.67 2.17 -4.87
CA PRO A 81 -4.10 2.26 -4.58
C PRO A 81 -4.93 1.32 -5.46
N VAL A 82 -4.51 1.07 -6.71
CA VAL A 82 -5.16 0.12 -7.60
C VAL A 82 -5.04 -1.30 -7.06
N LEU A 83 -3.85 -1.69 -6.59
CA LEU A 83 -3.60 -3.00 -6.01
C LEU A 83 -4.35 -3.20 -4.69
N VAL A 84 -4.39 -2.19 -3.81
CA VAL A 84 -5.16 -2.24 -2.55
C VAL A 84 -6.66 -2.38 -2.83
N VAL A 85 -7.20 -1.63 -3.80
CA VAL A 85 -8.61 -1.78 -4.19
C VAL A 85 -8.86 -3.17 -4.79
N LEU A 86 -7.96 -3.68 -5.63
CA LEU A 86 -8.07 -5.02 -6.18
C LEU A 86 -8.06 -6.08 -5.07
N HIS A 87 -7.14 -5.97 -4.12
CA HIS A 87 -7.03 -6.82 -2.94
C HIS A 87 -8.35 -6.87 -2.16
N PHE A 88 -8.87 -5.69 -1.82
CA PHE A 88 -10.15 -5.53 -1.14
C PHE A 88 -11.33 -6.13 -1.92
N MET A 89 -11.37 -5.93 -3.24
CA MET A 89 -12.41 -6.51 -4.10
C MET A 89 -12.35 -8.03 -4.12
N LEU A 90 -11.16 -8.64 -4.08
CA LEU A 90 -11.01 -10.10 -4.06
C LEU A 90 -11.54 -10.69 -2.75
N HIS A 91 -11.19 -10.11 -1.60
CA HIS A 91 -11.76 -10.50 -0.31
C HIS A 91 -13.27 -10.37 -0.29
N ARG A 92 -13.79 -9.26 -0.81
CA ARG A 92 -15.24 -9.05 -0.87
C ARG A 92 -15.94 -9.99 -1.85
N PHE A 93 -15.36 -10.29 -3.00
CA PHE A 93 -15.99 -11.10 -4.03
C PHE A 93 -15.94 -12.60 -3.69
N TYR A 94 -14.80 -13.11 -3.25
CA TYR A 94 -14.62 -14.54 -3.00
C TYR A 94 -15.01 -14.97 -1.60
N LEU A 95 -14.80 -14.12 -0.59
CA LEU A 95 -15.06 -14.47 0.80
C LEU A 95 -16.25 -13.72 1.40
N SER A 96 -16.81 -12.74 0.69
CA SER A 96 -17.83 -11.82 1.25
C SER A 96 -17.37 -11.10 2.52
N THR A 97 -16.06 -11.02 2.74
CA THR A 97 -15.46 -10.45 3.95
C THR A 97 -15.05 -9.01 3.70
N PHE A 98 -15.36 -8.15 4.67
CA PHE A 98 -14.89 -6.77 4.68
C PHE A 98 -13.68 -6.65 5.62
N LEU A 99 -12.47 -6.76 5.07
CA LEU A 99 -11.25 -6.58 5.88
C LEU A 99 -11.01 -5.09 6.12
N TYR A 100 -11.10 -4.67 7.38
CA TYR A 100 -10.83 -3.29 7.77
C TYR A 100 -9.37 -2.87 7.50
N PHE A 101 -8.44 -3.81 7.51
CA PHE A 101 -7.02 -3.54 7.25
C PHE A 101 -6.76 -3.08 5.81
N ASP A 102 -7.57 -3.52 4.83
CA ASP A 102 -7.48 -3.02 3.45
C ASP A 102 -7.81 -1.53 3.36
N VAL A 103 -8.91 -1.13 4.00
CA VAL A 103 -9.37 0.25 4.02
C VAL A 103 -8.42 1.13 4.83
N GLN A 104 -7.90 0.60 5.94
CA GLN A 104 -6.88 1.27 6.73
C GLN A 104 -5.61 1.53 5.92
N LEU A 105 -5.14 0.55 5.14
CA LEU A 105 -3.98 0.70 4.27
C LEU A 105 -4.21 1.80 3.22
N LEU A 106 -5.39 1.83 2.61
CA LEU A 106 -5.79 2.89 1.67
C LEU A 106 -5.77 4.28 2.34
N PHE A 107 -6.30 4.38 3.57
CA PHE A 107 -6.33 5.64 4.31
C PHE A 107 -4.92 6.13 4.68
N VAL A 108 -4.05 5.23 5.15
CA VAL A 108 -2.65 5.52 5.44
C VAL A 108 -1.91 5.93 4.16
N TYR A 109 -2.15 5.24 3.06
CA TYR A 109 -1.62 5.61 1.75
C TYR A 109 -2.01 7.03 1.34
N PHE A 110 -3.30 7.41 1.48
CA PHE A 110 -3.72 8.78 1.15
C PHE A 110 -3.12 9.82 2.08
N ALA A 111 -3.01 9.55 3.38
CA ALA A 111 -2.36 10.45 4.33
C ALA A 111 -0.88 10.66 3.95
N VAL A 112 -0.13 9.57 3.73
CA VAL A 112 1.28 9.63 3.30
C VAL A 112 1.40 10.29 1.93
N GLY A 113 0.48 10.00 1.01
CA GLY A 113 0.39 10.61 -0.31
C GLY A 113 0.29 12.13 -0.24
N LEU A 114 -0.68 12.63 0.54
CA LEU A 114 -0.93 14.06 0.74
C LEU A 114 0.25 14.78 1.39
N PHE A 115 0.81 14.24 2.46
CA PHE A 115 1.83 14.93 3.25
C PHE A 115 3.26 14.73 2.74
N MET A 116 3.58 13.58 2.16
CA MET A 116 4.97 13.20 1.85
C MET A 116 5.23 13.06 0.36
N VAL A 117 4.25 12.62 -0.44
CA VAL A 117 4.45 12.33 -1.86
C VAL A 117 4.13 13.53 -2.74
N ILE A 118 2.94 14.14 -2.59
CA ILE A 118 2.49 15.27 -3.41
C ILE A 118 3.47 16.45 -3.38
N PRO A 119 3.98 16.91 -2.22
CA PRO A 119 4.96 18.01 -2.18
C PRO A 119 6.26 17.68 -2.93
N ARG A 120 6.57 16.40 -3.07
CA ARG A 120 7.81 15.88 -3.67
C ARG A 120 7.60 15.33 -5.08
N TRP A 121 6.39 15.43 -5.65
CA TRP A 121 6.00 14.76 -6.90
C TRP A 121 6.95 15.04 -8.07
N LYS A 122 7.48 16.27 -8.16
CA LYS A 122 8.45 16.68 -9.20
C LYS A 122 9.75 15.88 -9.20
N PHE A 123 10.12 15.30 -8.06
CA PHE A 123 11.33 14.50 -7.90
C PHE A 123 11.11 13.02 -8.18
N PHE A 124 9.85 12.58 -8.27
CA PHE A 124 9.57 11.20 -8.64
C PHE A 124 9.88 10.97 -10.11
N ARG A 125 10.44 9.79 -10.44
CA ARG A 125 10.74 9.36 -11.80
C ARG A 125 9.76 8.30 -12.27
#